data_AF-A0A227J7K3-F1
#
_entry.id   AF-A0A227J7K3-F1
#
_cell.length_a   1.000
_cell.length_b   1.000
_cell.length_c   1.000
_cell.angle_alpha   90.00
_cell.angle_beta   90.00
_cell.angle_gamma   90.00
#
_symmetry.space_group_name_H-M   'P 1'
#
loop_
_entity.id
_entity.type
_entity.pdbx_description
1 polymer ?
#
loop_
_entity_poly.entity_id
_entity_poly.type
_entity_poly.pdbx_seq_one_letter_code
_entity_poly.pdbx_strand_id
1 'polypeptide(L)'
;LQQNPDAWIINVGAGLDTRFYRLDNGRCHWIELDVTENLVWRQRLFHKNERYEHRSGSVEDMSWLESLTIPDKSPVLILCEMALLDCSERHVARFIQNLGRHFVSAEVCMVLAGDLTESKWG
;
A
#
# COMPACT_ATOMS: atom_id res chain seq x y z
N LEU A 1 -3.14 3.70 14.65
CA LEU A 1 -2.70 2.56 15.50
C LEU A 1 -3.18 2.63 16.96
N GLN A 2 -3.59 3.78 17.50
CA GLN A 2 -4.21 3.81 18.85
C GLN A 2 -5.63 3.20 18.86
N GLN A 3 -6.44 3.51 17.84
CA GLN A 3 -7.81 2.99 17.71
C GLN A 3 -7.82 1.54 17.19
N ASN A 4 -6.96 1.23 16.22
CA ASN A 4 -6.79 -0.10 15.64
C ASN A 4 -5.34 -0.59 15.85
N PRO A 5 -5.02 -1.21 16.99
CA PRO A 5 -3.64 -1.59 17.34
C PRO A 5 -3.11 -2.79 16.54
N ASP A 6 -3.98 -3.71 16.12
CA ASP A 6 -3.64 -4.90 15.31
C ASP A 6 -3.95 -4.70 13.81
N ALA A 7 -4.03 -3.44 13.37
CA ALA A 7 -4.33 -3.12 11.97
C ALA A 7 -3.25 -3.65 11.02
N TRP A 8 -3.68 -3.92 9.78
CA TRP A 8 -2.80 -4.20 8.66
C TRP A 8 -2.57 -2.93 7.86
N ILE A 9 -1.30 -2.57 7.71
CA ILE A 9 -0.87 -1.43 6.90
C ILE A 9 -0.26 -1.98 5.62
N ILE A 10 -0.77 -1.52 4.48
CA ILE A 10 -0.24 -1.89 3.17
C ILE A 10 0.25 -0.61 2.49
N ASN A 11 1.57 -0.49 2.31
CA ASN A 11 2.18 0.68 1.69
C ASN A 11 2.61 0.36 0.26
N VAL A 12 1.89 0.91 -0.72
CA VAL A 12 2.06 0.62 -2.15
C VAL A 12 2.96 1.67 -2.80
N GLY A 13 4.06 1.20 -3.40
CA GLY A 13 5.16 2.05 -3.86
C GLY A 13 5.95 2.59 -2.68
N ALA A 14 6.29 1.70 -1.75
CA ALA A 14 6.91 2.04 -0.47
C ALA A 14 8.27 2.77 -0.59
N GLY A 15 8.99 2.59 -1.71
CA GLY A 15 10.31 3.16 -1.89
C GLY A 15 11.24 2.76 -0.73
N LEU A 16 11.91 3.75 -0.13
CA LEU A 16 12.73 3.57 1.08
C LEU A 16 12.06 4.11 2.34
N ASP A 17 10.72 4.14 2.37
CA ASP A 17 9.98 4.58 3.56
C ASP A 17 10.31 3.71 4.78
N THR A 18 10.50 4.37 5.93
CA THR A 18 10.84 3.82 7.23
C THR A 18 9.71 3.94 8.25
N ARG A 19 8.47 4.27 7.83
CA ARG A 19 7.32 4.47 8.73
C ARG A 19 7.14 3.31 9.71
N PHE A 20 7.30 2.06 9.29
CA PHE A 20 7.25 0.91 10.20
C PHE A 20 8.16 1.11 11.42
N TYR A 21 9.44 1.41 11.22
CA TYR A 21 10.41 1.58 12.31
C TYR A 21 10.13 2.77 13.24
N ARG A 22 9.36 3.75 12.77
CA ARG A 22 9.01 4.95 13.54
C ARG A 22 7.65 4.84 14.24
N LEU A 23 6.76 4.03 13.70
CA LEU A 23 5.35 3.97 14.08
C LEU A 23 4.93 2.61 14.65
N ASP A 24 5.78 1.58 14.57
CA ASP A 24 5.47 0.26 15.11
C ASP A 24 5.08 0.36 16.59
N ASN A 25 3.94 -0.25 16.91
CA ASN A 25 3.42 -0.37 18.26
C ASN A 25 3.64 -1.76 18.86
N GLY A 26 4.37 -2.64 18.16
CA GLY A 26 4.61 -4.03 18.56
C GLY A 26 3.49 -5.00 18.17
N ARG A 27 2.41 -4.54 17.54
CA ARG A 27 1.19 -5.33 17.27
C ARG A 27 0.71 -5.26 15.83
N CYS A 28 0.83 -4.11 15.17
CA CYS A 28 0.36 -3.96 13.80
C CYS A 28 1.14 -4.86 12.84
N HIS A 29 0.49 -5.23 11.74
CA HIS A 29 1.13 -5.87 10.60
C HIS A 29 1.38 -4.83 9.51
N TRP A 30 2.48 -4.95 8.80
CA TRP A 30 2.93 -3.96 7.84
C TRP A 30 3.55 -4.63 6.61
N ILE A 31 2.97 -4.35 5.46
CA ILE A 31 3.39 -4.87 4.16
C ILE A 31 3.86 -3.70 3.31
N GLU A 32 5.11 -3.77 2.87
CA GLU A 32 5.71 -2.82 1.93
C GLU A 32 5.68 -3.45 0.55
N LEU A 33 4.94 -2.84 -0.38
CA LEU A 33 4.83 -3.26 -1.77
C LEU A 33 5.64 -2.31 -2.64
N ASP A 34 6.53 -2.89 -3.45
CA ASP A 34 7.27 -2.17 -4.47
C ASP A 34 7.69 -3.15 -5.59
N VAL A 35 8.00 -2.65 -6.77
CA VAL A 35 8.49 -3.45 -7.93
C VAL A 35 9.77 -2.88 -8.52
N THR A 36 10.26 -1.76 -7.98
CA THR A 36 11.44 -1.04 -8.46
C THR A 36 12.71 -1.55 -7.78
N GLU A 37 13.86 -0.94 -8.14
CA GLU A 37 15.12 -1.16 -7.44
C GLU A 37 15.03 -0.90 -5.92
N ASN A 38 14.07 -0.08 -5.48
CA ASN A 38 13.83 0.16 -4.06
C ASN A 38 13.51 -1.13 -3.32
N LEU A 39 12.77 -2.08 -3.89
CA LEU A 39 12.51 -3.37 -3.23
C LEU A 39 13.81 -4.11 -2.93
N VAL A 40 14.74 -4.14 -3.89
CA VAL A 40 16.05 -4.78 -3.74
C VAL A 40 16.84 -4.11 -2.61
N TRP A 41 16.83 -2.78 -2.55
CA TRP A 41 17.49 -2.03 -1.49
C TRP A 41 16.82 -2.23 -0.13
N ARG A 42 15.48 -2.25 -0.06
CA ARG A 42 14.74 -2.54 1.18
C ARG A 42 15.13 -3.90 1.76
N GLN A 43 15.20 -4.94 0.92
CA GLN A 43 15.57 -6.28 1.37
C GLN A 43 17.01 -6.37 1.90
N ARG A 44 17.89 -5.43 1.51
CA ARG A 44 19.26 -5.32 2.03
C ARG A 44 19.37 -4.45 3.28
N LEU A 45 18.56 -3.40 3.37
CA LEU A 45 18.63 -2.39 4.45
C LEU A 45 17.74 -2.74 5.64
N PHE A 46 16.63 -3.44 5.41
CA PHE A 46 15.58 -3.69 6.38
C PHE A 46 15.31 -5.18 6.53
N HIS A 47 15.09 -5.60 7.77
CA HIS A 47 14.87 -7.01 8.10
C HIS A 47 13.37 -7.30 8.24
N LYS A 48 12.88 -8.26 7.46
CA LYS A 48 11.52 -8.78 7.61
C LYS A 48 11.36 -9.54 8.94
N ASN A 49 10.12 -9.60 9.43
CA ASN A 49 9.72 -10.44 10.55
C ASN A 49 8.25 -10.86 10.37
N GLU A 50 7.67 -11.52 11.37
CA GLU A 50 6.28 -12.03 11.32
C GLU A 50 5.21 -10.94 11.11
N ARG A 51 5.53 -9.68 11.43
CA ARG A 51 4.64 -8.52 11.30
C ARG A 51 5.08 -7.52 10.24
N TYR A 52 6.28 -7.68 9.67
CA TYR A 52 6.85 -6.71 8.73
C TYR A 52 7.41 -7.42 7.51
N GLU A 53 6.76 -7.21 6.37
CA GLU A 53 7.03 -7.91 5.14
C GLU A 53 7.34 -6.95 3.99
N HIS A 54 8.23 -7.37 3.09
CA HIS A 54 8.45 -6.70 1.81
C HIS A 54 8.01 -7.65 0.72
N ARG A 55 7.11 -7.19 -0.16
CA ARG A 55 6.53 -8.00 -1.22
C ARG A 55 6.66 -7.27 -2.55
N SER A 56 6.76 -8.05 -3.63
CA SER A 56 6.64 -7.52 -4.97
C SER A 56 5.17 -7.22 -5.27
N GLY A 57 4.87 -6.02 -5.75
CA GLY A 57 3.53 -5.64 -6.17
C GLY A 57 3.43 -4.14 -6.47
N SER A 58 2.48 -3.77 -7.35
CA SER A 58 2.32 -2.39 -7.80
C SER A 58 0.83 -2.02 -7.91
N VAL A 59 0.58 -0.79 -8.33
CA VAL A 59 -0.78 -0.31 -8.65
C VAL A 59 -1.30 -0.85 -10.00
N GLU A 60 -0.41 -1.37 -10.85
CA GLU A 60 -0.76 -1.91 -12.17
C GLU A 60 -0.99 -3.43 -12.14
N ASP A 61 -0.15 -4.15 -11.40
CA ASP A 61 -0.28 -5.58 -11.16
C ASP A 61 -0.88 -5.83 -9.77
N MET A 62 -2.14 -6.27 -9.74
CA MET A 62 -2.91 -6.51 -8.52
C MET A 62 -2.85 -7.95 -8.02
N SER A 63 -2.02 -8.82 -8.63
CA SER A 63 -1.89 -10.24 -8.23
C SER A 63 -1.46 -10.43 -6.77
N TRP A 64 -0.79 -9.42 -6.18
CA TRP A 64 -0.40 -9.43 -4.77
C TRP A 64 -1.59 -9.53 -3.82
N LEU A 65 -2.78 -9.04 -4.20
CA LEU A 65 -3.99 -9.11 -3.37
C LEU A 65 -4.35 -10.56 -3.02
N GLU A 66 -4.28 -11.46 -3.99
CA GLU A 66 -4.64 -12.88 -3.80
C GLU A 66 -3.68 -13.61 -2.85
N SER A 67 -2.46 -13.10 -2.70
CA SER A 67 -1.45 -13.66 -1.80
C SER A 67 -1.56 -13.17 -0.35
N LEU A 68 -2.45 -12.23 -0.08
CA LEU A 68 -2.62 -11.66 1.26
C LEU A 68 -3.31 -12.64 2.19
N THR A 69 -2.72 -12.84 3.37
CA THR A 69 -3.27 -13.67 4.44
C THR A 69 -3.86 -12.79 5.53
N ILE A 70 -4.68 -11.81 5.13
CA ILE A 70 -5.33 -10.86 6.03
C ILE A 70 -6.72 -11.41 6.38
N PRO A 71 -7.08 -11.56 7.67
CA PRO A 71 -8.43 -11.96 8.05
C PRO A 71 -9.49 -10.93 7.60
N ASP A 72 -10.63 -11.39 7.10
CA ASP A 72 -11.70 -10.54 6.50
C ASP A 72 -12.17 -9.35 7.35
N LYS A 73 -12.02 -9.42 8.68
CA LYS A 73 -12.47 -8.39 9.63
C LYS A 73 -11.34 -7.57 10.23
N SER A 74 -10.10 -7.79 9.78
CA SER A 74 -8.97 -6.98 10.22
C SER A 74 -9.08 -5.57 9.65
N PRO A 75 -8.88 -4.52 10.46
CA PRO A 75 -8.79 -3.15 9.94
C PRO A 75 -7.59 -3.04 8.99
N VAL A 76 -7.83 -2.60 7.76
CA VAL A 76 -6.79 -2.39 6.74
C VAL A 76 -6.67 -0.91 6.42
N LEU A 77 -5.45 -0.40 6.45
CA LEU A 77 -5.09 0.92 5.91
C LEU A 77 -4.14 0.72 4.73
N ILE A 78 -4.55 1.20 3.55
CA ILE A 78 -3.71 1.24 2.37
C ILE A 78 -3.14 2.66 2.22
N LEU A 79 -1.81 2.75 2.11
CA LEU A 79 -1.07 3.98 1.82
C LEU A 79 -0.56 3.90 0.39
N CYS A 80 -0.76 4.97 -0.39
CA CYS A 80 -0.25 5.05 -1.75
C CYS A 80 0.10 6.50 -2.10
N GLU A 81 1.28 6.94 -1.66
CA GLU A 81 1.67 8.34 -1.77
C GLU A 81 2.24 8.67 -3.16
N MET A 82 3.17 7.86 -3.68
CA MET A 82 3.91 8.21 -4.89
C MET A 82 3.52 7.36 -6.11
N ALA A 83 3.04 6.13 -5.92
CA ALA A 83 2.89 5.17 -7.01
C ALA A 83 1.80 5.53 -8.04
N LEU A 84 0.83 6.38 -7.67
CA LEU A 84 -0.26 6.79 -8.54
C LEU A 84 0.03 8.09 -9.31
N LEU A 85 1.13 8.78 -9.02
CA LEU A 85 1.41 10.09 -9.61
C LEU A 85 1.64 10.04 -11.12
N ASP A 86 2.20 8.95 -11.63
CA ASP A 86 2.45 8.76 -13.07
C ASP A 86 1.40 7.84 -13.74
N CYS A 87 0.30 7.54 -13.04
CA CYS A 87 -0.74 6.64 -13.53
C CYS A 87 -1.81 7.38 -14.35
N SER A 88 -2.29 6.74 -15.41
CA SER A 88 -3.51 7.19 -16.11
C SER A 88 -4.74 7.08 -15.20
N GLU A 89 -5.78 7.89 -15.46
CA GLU A 89 -7.08 7.80 -14.76
C GLU A 89 -7.63 6.36 -14.76
N ARG A 90 -7.47 5.64 -15.88
CA ARG A 90 -7.90 4.24 -16.00
C ARG A 90 -7.16 3.32 -15.03
N HIS A 91 -5.86 3.52 -14.82
CA HIS A 91 -5.07 2.73 -13.86
C HIS A 91 -5.48 3.07 -12.43
N VAL A 92 -5.66 4.35 -12.10
CA VAL A 92 -6.16 4.79 -10.78
C VAL A 92 -7.54 4.17 -10.48
N ALA A 93 -8.48 4.28 -11.40
CA ALA A 93 -9.82 3.73 -11.24
C ALA A 93 -9.80 2.20 -11.06
N ARG A 94 -8.97 1.49 -11.84
CA ARG A 94 -8.79 0.05 -11.71
C ARG A 94 -8.18 -0.33 -10.37
N PHE A 95 -7.18 0.40 -9.88
CA PHE A 95 -6.57 0.18 -8.58
C PHE A 95 -7.62 0.25 -7.47
N ILE A 96 -8.37 1.35 -7.42
CA ILE A 96 -9.42 1.58 -6.41
C ILE A 96 -10.53 0.51 -6.49
N GLN A 97 -10.97 0.15 -7.69
CA GLN A 97 -11.99 -0.88 -7.89
C GLN A 97 -11.54 -2.26 -7.41
N ASN A 98 -10.27 -2.63 -7.65
CA ASN A 98 -9.75 -3.91 -7.17
C ASN A 98 -9.64 -3.93 -5.64
N LEU A 99 -9.19 -2.84 -5.02
CA LEU A 99 -9.18 -2.74 -3.55
C LEU A 99 -10.60 -2.90 -2.97
N GLY A 100 -11.59 -2.20 -3.54
CA GLY A 100 -12.97 -2.26 -3.08
C GLY A 100 -13.67 -3.60 -3.34
N ARG A 101 -13.16 -4.42 -4.28
CA ARG A 101 -13.64 -5.79 -4.52
C ARG A 101 -12.99 -6.81 -3.60
N HIS A 102 -11.75 -6.55 -3.16
CA HIS A 102 -10.97 -7.48 -2.37
C HIS A 102 -11.22 -7.33 -0.86
N PHE A 103 -11.25 -6.10 -0.35
CA PHE A 103 -11.41 -5.85 1.08
C PHE A 103 -12.87 -5.59 1.45
N VAL A 104 -13.36 -6.28 2.49
CA VAL A 104 -14.69 -6.04 3.08
C VAL A 104 -14.77 -4.64 3.70
N SER A 105 -13.68 -4.20 4.35
CA SER A 105 -13.54 -2.86 4.91
C SER A 105 -12.07 -2.46 4.86
N ALA A 106 -11.81 -1.28 4.31
CA ALA A 106 -10.47 -0.70 4.23
C ALA A 106 -10.55 0.83 4.19
N GLU A 107 -9.55 1.46 4.78
CA GLU A 107 -9.27 2.89 4.60
C GLU A 107 -8.13 3.04 3.59
N VAL A 108 -8.21 4.05 2.73
CA VAL A 108 -7.16 4.34 1.76
C VAL A 108 -6.74 5.79 1.85
N CYS A 109 -5.44 6.02 2.02
CA CYS A 109 -4.81 7.33 1.90
C CYS A 109 -3.94 7.32 0.64
N MET A 110 -4.29 8.14 -0.35
CA MET A 110 -3.59 8.19 -1.62
C MET A 110 -3.40 9.64 -2.11
N VAL A 111 -2.36 9.86 -2.90
CA VAL A 111 -2.14 11.15 -3.58
C VAL A 111 -2.32 10.93 -5.08
N LEU A 112 -3.02 11.85 -5.73
CA LEU A 112 -3.28 11.83 -7.17
C LEU A 112 -2.70 13.10 -7.81
N ALA A 113 -2.12 12.94 -9.00
CA ALA A 113 -1.63 14.05 -9.81
C ALA A 113 -2.82 14.74 -10.50
N GLY A 114 -3.33 15.81 -9.90
CA GLY A 114 -4.49 16.56 -10.43
C GLY A 114 -4.22 17.29 -11.75
N ASP A 115 -2.95 17.53 -12.08
CA ASP A 115 -2.52 18.13 -13.35
C ASP A 115 -2.54 17.14 -14.52
N LEU A 116 -2.59 15.84 -14.24
CA LEU A 116 -2.74 14.78 -15.24
C LEU A 116 -4.20 14.37 -15.48
N THR A 117 -5.17 14.99 -14.82
CA THR A 117 -6.59 14.68 -15.02
C THR A 117 -7.17 15.46 -16.19
N GLU A 118 -7.94 14.79 -17.06
CA GLU A 118 -8.65 15.47 -18.16
C GLU A 118 -9.77 16.40 -17.66
N SER A 119 -10.16 16.27 -16.40
CA SER A 119 -11.07 17.20 -15.73
C SER A 119 -10.39 18.55 -15.48
N LYS A 120 -10.69 19.53 -16.33
CA LYS A 120 -10.41 20.93 -16.01
C LYS A 120 -11.29 21.34 -14.83
N TRP A 121 -10.67 21.78 -13.74
CA TRP A 121 -11.35 22.61 -12.76
C TRP A 121 -11.51 24.02 -13.35
N GLY A 122 -12.61 24.24 -14.08
CA GLY A 122 -12.94 25.53 -14.71
C GLY A 122 -13.02 25.46 -16.22
#